data_AF-A0A7S2YYR4-F1
#
_entry.id   AF-A0A7S2YYR4-F1
#
_cell.length_a   1.000
_cell.length_b   1.000
_cell.length_c   1.000
_cell.angle_alpha   90.00
_cell.angle_beta   90.00
_cell.angle_gamma   90.00
#
_symmetry.space_group_name_H-M   'P 1'
#
loop_
_entity.id
_entity.type
_entity.pdbx_description
1 polymer ?
#
loop_
_entity_poly.entity_id
_entity_poly.type
_entity_poly.pdbx_seq_one_letter_code
_entity_poly.pdbx_strand_id
1 'polypeptide(L)'
;VTLSIFPGVLAENLKSSTLKSWYSLFLITVFNLGDMTGKMCPGRYQVKDGGLLFAFSLMRLAFVPIYAVFVEERMPDTAFFIVTFSLGITNGFLTTCSMSNAPAIFNDSKTAEIAGTMMVFFLLSGLSLGACGGWLWIFL
;
A
#
# COMPACT_ATOMS: atom_id res chain seq x y z
N VAL A 1 5.73 -3.57 -1.04
CA VAL A 1 5.33 -2.48 -1.97
C VAL A 1 5.06 -1.17 -1.24
N THR A 2 4.08 -1.11 -0.34
CA THR A 2 3.69 0.17 0.28
C THR A 2 4.83 0.82 1.06
N LEU A 3 5.44 0.10 2.01
CA LEU A 3 6.52 0.65 2.84
C LEU A 3 7.86 0.84 2.10
N SER A 4 8.03 0.21 0.94
CA SER A 4 9.21 0.44 0.12
C SER A 4 9.13 1.76 -0.65
N ILE A 5 7.94 2.37 -0.76
CA ILE A 5 7.71 3.66 -1.47
C ILE A 5 7.39 4.75 -0.45
N PHE A 6 6.55 4.43 0.53
CA PHE A 6 6.04 5.33 1.56
C PHE A 6 6.70 5.05 2.93
N PRO A 7 7.18 6.04 3.69
CA PRO A 7 7.29 7.48 3.39
C PRO A 7 8.65 7.90 2.80
N GLY A 8 9.65 7.00 2.73
CA GLY A 8 11.04 7.34 2.41
C GLY A 8 11.22 8.11 1.11
N VAL A 9 10.75 7.58 -0.02
CA VAL A 9 10.90 8.21 -1.34
C VAL A 9 10.14 9.55 -1.43
N LEU A 10 8.95 9.59 -0.83
CA LEU A 10 8.06 10.75 -0.85
C LEU A 10 8.57 11.91 0.04
N ALA A 11 9.35 11.59 1.07
CA ALA A 11 9.94 12.55 1.99
C ALA A 11 11.28 13.10 1.51
N GLU A 12 12.09 12.26 0.86
CA GLU A 12 13.51 12.58 0.60
C GLU A 12 13.76 13.14 -0.81
N ASN A 13 13.06 12.62 -1.84
CA ASN A 13 13.35 12.91 -3.24
C ASN A 13 12.43 13.95 -3.91
N LEU A 14 11.25 14.23 -3.34
CA LEU A 14 10.29 15.17 -3.94
C LEU A 14 10.33 16.52 -3.22
N LYS A 15 11.18 17.42 -3.71
CA LYS A 15 11.20 18.83 -3.28
C LYS A 15 10.48 19.70 -4.33
N SER A 16 9.19 19.92 -4.13
CA SER A 16 8.45 20.93 -4.90
C SER A 16 8.82 22.34 -4.40
N SER A 17 9.11 23.27 -5.32
CA SER A 17 9.55 24.64 -5.00
C SER A 17 8.51 25.46 -4.23
N THR A 18 7.23 25.05 -4.31
CA THR A 18 6.09 25.80 -3.75
C THR A 18 5.67 25.28 -2.37
N LEU A 19 5.73 23.97 -2.14
CA LEU A 19 5.24 23.33 -0.90
C LEU A 19 6.34 22.93 0.09
N LYS A 20 7.61 22.86 -0.35
CA LYS A 20 8.80 22.60 0.49
C LYS A 20 8.58 21.44 1.48
N SER A 21 8.52 21.69 2.79
CA SER A 21 8.32 20.66 3.83
C SER A 21 6.89 20.12 3.93
N TRP A 22 5.90 20.84 3.41
CA TRP A 22 4.49 20.46 3.47
C TRP A 22 4.10 19.41 2.42
N TYR A 23 4.88 19.28 1.36
CA TYR A 23 4.58 18.36 0.26
C TYR A 23 4.50 16.91 0.73
N SER A 24 5.48 16.46 1.52
CA SER A 24 5.49 15.11 2.09
C SER A 24 4.32 14.88 3.04
N LEU A 25 3.94 15.90 3.83
CA LEU A 25 2.76 15.83 4.70
C LEU A 25 1.47 15.64 3.89
N PHE A 26 1.27 16.40 2.82
CA PHE A 26 0.11 16.23 1.96
C PHE A 26 0.07 14.85 1.29
N LEU A 27 1.20 14.33 0.82
CA LEU A 27 1.27 12.98 0.26
C LEU A 27 0.93 11.90 1.30
N ILE A 28 1.42 12.07 2.54
CA ILE A 28 1.04 11.24 3.70
C ILE A 28 -0.47 11.30 3.94
N THR A 29 -1.06 12.49 3.94
CA THR A 29 -2.50 12.65 4.12
C THR A 29 -3.28 11.99 2.99
N VAL A 30 -2.89 12.20 1.73
CA VAL A 30 -3.55 11.63 0.55
C VAL A 30 -3.46 10.10 0.56
N PHE A 31 -2.30 9.53 0.90
CA PHE A 31 -2.16 8.08 1.05
C PHE A 31 -3.13 7.55 2.11
N ASN A 32 -3.17 8.16 3.30
CA ASN A 32 -4.02 7.71 4.40
C ASN A 32 -5.51 7.88 4.10
N LEU A 33 -5.92 8.94 3.41
CA LEU A 33 -7.30 9.12 2.95
C LEU A 33 -7.70 8.03 1.95
N GLY A 34 -6.80 7.69 1.01
CA GLY A 34 -7.00 6.58 0.09
C GLY A 34 -7.11 5.25 0.82
N ASP A 35 -6.19 4.97 1.75
CA ASP A 35 -6.19 3.74 2.56
C ASP A 35 -7.45 3.60 3.42
N MET A 36 -7.88 4.69 4.06
CA MET A 36 -9.14 4.74 4.79
C MET A 36 -10.33 4.42 3.87
N THR A 37 -10.41 5.08 2.71
CA THR A 37 -11.49 4.84 1.74
C THR A 37 -11.49 3.38 1.28
N GLY A 38 -10.32 2.84 0.95
CA GLY A 38 -10.14 1.44 0.56
C GLY A 38 -10.55 0.45 1.65
N LYS A 39 -10.32 0.76 2.93
CA LYS A 39 -10.75 -0.07 4.06
C LYS A 39 -12.27 -0.04 4.30
N MET A 40 -12.95 1.03 3.93
CA MET A 40 -14.41 1.17 4.08
C MET A 40 -15.20 0.50 2.94
N CYS A 41 -14.63 0.39 1.74
CA CYS A 41 -15.28 -0.21 0.57
C CYS A 41 -15.72 -1.70 0.71
N PRO A 42 -14.96 -2.60 1.36
CA PRO A 42 -15.29 -4.03 1.46
C PRO A 42 -16.59 -4.33 2.19
N GLY A 43 -17.17 -3.38 2.93
CA GLY A 43 -18.50 -3.52 3.50
C GLY A 43 -19.60 -3.70 2.44
N ARG A 44 -19.34 -3.35 1.17
CA ARG A 44 -20.30 -3.49 0.06
C ARG A 44 -19.79 -4.32 -1.12
N TYR A 45 -18.48 -4.37 -1.35
CA TYR A 45 -17.85 -5.13 -2.45
C TYR A 45 -16.63 -5.90 -1.93
N GLN A 46 -16.84 -7.11 -1.40
CA GLN A 46 -15.77 -7.96 -0.89
C GLN A 46 -15.33 -8.96 -1.97
N VAL A 47 -14.06 -8.91 -2.38
CA VAL A 47 -13.48 -9.94 -3.23
C VAL A 47 -13.15 -11.14 -2.33
N LYS A 48 -13.81 -12.28 -2.55
CA LYS A 48 -13.62 -13.51 -1.77
C LYS A 48 -12.62 -14.48 -2.39
N ASP A 49 -12.31 -14.30 -3.67
CA ASP A 49 -11.37 -15.16 -4.40
C ASP A 49 -9.92 -14.84 -3.99
N GLY A 50 -9.27 -15.81 -3.35
CA GLY A 50 -7.88 -15.69 -2.90
C GLY A 50 -6.87 -15.56 -4.05
N GLY A 51 -7.13 -16.20 -5.20
CA GLY A 51 -6.30 -16.09 -6.39
C GLY A 51 -6.36 -14.69 -6.99
N LEU A 52 -7.56 -14.09 -7.02
CA LEU A 52 -7.76 -12.73 -7.48
C LEU A 52 -7.10 -11.71 -6.54
N LEU A 53 -7.22 -11.90 -5.21
CA LEU A 53 -6.53 -11.07 -4.21
C LEU A 53 -5.00 -11.15 -4.35
N PHE A 54 -4.47 -12.34 -4.62
CA PHE A 54 -3.05 -12.54 -4.88
C PHE A 54 -2.61 -11.84 -6.17
N ALA A 55 -3.36 -12.01 -7.26
CA ALA A 55 -3.07 -11.36 -8.54
C ALA A 55 -3.09 -9.83 -8.42
N PHE A 56 -4.10 -9.26 -7.74
CA PHE A 56 -4.13 -7.81 -7.46
C PHE A 56 -2.96 -7.36 -6.60
N SER A 57 -2.56 -8.16 -5.60
CA SER A 57 -1.39 -7.86 -4.76
C SER A 57 -0.10 -7.86 -5.58
N LEU A 58 0.03 -8.76 -6.56
CA LEU A 58 1.18 -8.81 -7.47
C LEU A 58 1.20 -7.62 -8.44
N MET A 59 0.05 -7.22 -8.97
CA MET A 59 -0.05 -6.02 -9.83
C MET A 59 0.39 -4.74 -9.12
N ARG A 60 0.31 -4.68 -7.78
CA ARG A 60 0.84 -3.54 -7.02
C ARG A 60 2.35 -3.37 -7.17
N LEU A 61 3.10 -4.40 -7.59
CA LEU A 61 4.52 -4.23 -7.90
C LEU A 61 4.75 -3.20 -9.01
N ALA A 62 3.79 -3.01 -9.92
CA ALA A 62 3.87 -1.99 -10.98
C ALA A 62 3.94 -0.56 -10.45
N PHE A 63 3.48 -0.29 -9.21
CA PHE A 63 3.65 1.03 -8.61
C PHE A 63 5.14 1.41 -8.48
N VAL A 64 6.04 0.46 -8.23
CA VAL A 64 7.47 0.74 -8.08
C VAL A 64 8.07 1.39 -9.36
N PRO A 65 8.00 0.77 -10.55
CA PRO A 65 8.51 1.39 -11.78
C PRO A 65 7.71 2.64 -12.18
N ILE A 66 6.41 2.72 -11.89
CA ILE A 66 5.62 3.95 -12.15
C ILE A 66 6.19 5.13 -11.36
N TYR A 67 6.47 4.95 -10.07
CA TYR A 67 7.09 6.00 -9.25
C TYR A 67 8.49 6.36 -9.75
N ALA A 68 9.30 5.38 -10.18
CA ALA A 68 10.63 5.63 -10.71
C ALA A 68 10.57 6.52 -11.98
N VAL A 69 9.73 6.16 -12.95
CA VAL A 69 9.55 6.94 -14.18
C VAL A 69 8.99 8.34 -13.87
N PHE A 70 8.04 8.47 -12.94
CA PHE A 70 7.46 9.76 -12.60
C PHE A 70 8.49 10.73 -12.00
N VAL A 71 9.45 10.20 -11.25
CA VAL A 71 10.58 10.97 -10.70
C VAL A 71 11.54 11.38 -11.81
N GLU A 72 11.91 10.44 -12.70
CA GLU A 72 12.82 10.70 -13.83
C GLU A 72 12.27 11.75 -14.81
N GLU A 73 11.00 11.59 -15.21
CA GLU A 73 10.31 12.49 -16.16
C GLU A 73 9.81 13.79 -15.51
N ARG A 74 10.05 14.00 -14.22
CA ARG A 74 9.60 15.18 -13.46
C ARG A 74 8.11 15.48 -13.66
N MET A 75 7.28 14.45 -13.53
CA MET A 75 5.83 14.54 -13.67
C MET A 75 5.24 15.58 -12.70
N PRO A 76 4.08 16.19 -13.04
CA PRO A 76 3.49 17.21 -12.18
C PRO A 76 3.05 16.65 -10.83
N ASP A 77 3.06 17.49 -9.79
CA ASP A 77 2.65 17.14 -8.42
C ASP A 77 1.27 16.47 -8.36
N THR A 78 0.33 16.89 -9.23
CA THR A 78 -1.00 16.26 -9.35
C THR A 78 -0.94 14.77 -9.69
N ALA A 79 -0.01 14.37 -10.55
CA ALA A 79 0.17 12.97 -10.95
C ALA A 79 0.67 12.13 -9.75
N PHE A 80 1.60 12.67 -8.95
CA PHE A 80 2.04 12.03 -7.71
C PHE A 80 0.92 11.87 -6.70
N PHE A 81 0.06 12.88 -6.52
CA PHE A 81 -1.11 12.76 -5.64
C PHE A 81 -2.09 11.68 -6.11
N ILE A 82 -2.39 11.60 -7.41
CA ILE A 82 -3.29 10.59 -7.98
C ILE A 82 -2.73 9.17 -7.78
N VAL A 83 -1.45 8.96 -8.09
CA VAL A 83 -0.81 7.65 -7.92
C VAL A 83 -0.73 7.27 -6.44
N THR A 84 -0.43 8.22 -5.56
CA THR A 84 -0.37 8.00 -4.09
C THR A 84 -1.73 7.67 -3.50
N PHE A 85 -2.78 8.35 -3.95
CA PHE A 85 -4.15 8.04 -3.56
C PHE A 85 -4.57 6.64 -4.02
N SER A 86 -4.23 6.28 -5.26
CA SER A 86 -4.50 4.95 -5.84
C SER A 86 -3.72 3.84 -5.11
N LEU A 87 -2.47 4.11 -4.74
CA LEU A 87 -1.66 3.22 -3.91
C LEU A 87 -2.31 3.01 -2.54
N GLY A 88 -2.85 4.07 -1.93
CA GLY A 88 -3.61 4.02 -0.68
C GLY A 88 -4.87 3.17 -0.79
N ILE A 89 -5.75 3.45 -1.76
CA ILE A 89 -7.00 2.70 -1.97
C ILE A 89 -6.73 1.21 -2.13
N THR A 90 -5.80 0.85 -3.03
CA THR A 90 -5.48 -0.57 -3.29
C THR A 90 -4.86 -1.24 -2.06
N ASN A 91 -4.10 -0.50 -1.25
CA ASN A 91 -3.57 -1.00 0.00
C ASN A 91 -4.67 -1.33 1.00
N GLY A 92 -5.56 -0.36 1.26
CA GLY A 92 -6.64 -0.52 2.23
C GLY A 92 -7.61 -1.63 1.81
N PHE A 93 -8.01 -1.65 0.55
CA PHE A 93 -8.99 -2.61 0.03
C PHE A 93 -8.48 -4.06 0.09
N LEU A 94 -7.28 -4.32 -0.44
CA LEU A 94 -6.73 -5.68 -0.47
C LEU A 94 -6.38 -6.18 0.92
N THR A 95 -5.87 -5.32 1.80
CA THR A 95 -5.55 -5.70 3.19
C THR A 95 -6.82 -6.11 3.93
N THR A 96 -7.87 -5.29 3.87
CA THR A 96 -9.14 -5.61 4.51
C THR A 96 -9.79 -6.87 3.95
N CYS A 97 -9.82 -7.05 2.62
CA CYS A 97 -10.37 -8.26 2.02
C CYS A 97 -9.58 -9.50 2.45
N SER A 98 -8.25 -9.44 2.43
CA SER A 98 -7.41 -10.57 2.82
C SER A 98 -7.60 -10.93 4.30
N MET A 99 -7.52 -9.94 5.19
CA MET A 99 -7.61 -10.12 6.65
C MET A 99 -9.00 -10.57 7.12
N SER A 100 -10.05 -10.17 6.41
CA SER A 100 -11.43 -10.61 6.73
C SER A 100 -11.74 -12.00 6.18
N ASN A 101 -11.27 -12.34 4.97
CA ASN A 101 -11.62 -13.59 4.33
C ASN A 101 -10.90 -14.80 4.94
N ALA A 102 -9.60 -14.71 5.21
CA ALA A 102 -8.83 -15.91 5.57
C ALA A 102 -9.29 -16.60 6.88
N PRO A 103 -9.56 -15.90 8.00
CA PRO A 103 -10.09 -16.57 9.19
C PRO A 103 -11.52 -17.09 8.98
N ALA A 104 -12.30 -16.46 8.11
CA ALA A 104 -13.68 -16.85 7.79
C ALA A 104 -13.79 -18.16 6.99
N ILE A 105 -12.68 -18.71 6.48
CA ILE A 105 -12.64 -20.03 5.82
C ILE A 105 -12.80 -21.15 6.84
N PHE A 106 -12.42 -20.92 8.11
CA PHE A 106 -12.40 -21.94 9.14
C PHE A 106 -13.67 -21.88 9.99
N ASN A 107 -14.39 -23.01 10.06
CA ASN A 107 -15.56 -23.15 10.93
C ASN A 107 -15.18 -23.33 12.41
N ASP A 108 -13.96 -23.79 12.69
CA ASP A 108 -13.45 -23.99 14.04
C ASP A 108 -12.83 -22.68 14.57
N SER A 109 -13.34 -22.21 15.71
CA SER A 109 -12.92 -20.92 16.29
C SER A 109 -11.45 -20.87 16.66
N LYS A 110 -10.85 -21.99 17.11
CA LYS A 110 -9.41 -22.02 17.46
C LYS A 110 -8.55 -21.92 16.21
N THR A 111 -8.91 -22.64 15.16
CA THR A 111 -8.20 -22.61 13.88
C THR A 111 -8.31 -21.24 13.21
N ALA A 112 -9.48 -20.59 13.30
CA ALA A 112 -9.68 -19.22 12.82
C ALA A 112 -8.79 -18.20 13.56
N GLU A 113 -8.65 -18.33 14.88
CA GLU A 113 -7.78 -17.46 15.70
C GLU A 113 -6.29 -17.63 15.34
N ILE A 114 -5.84 -18.88 15.18
CA ILE A 114 -4.47 -19.18 14.75
C ILE A 114 -4.22 -18.62 13.34
N ALA A 115 -5.18 -18.78 12.42
CA ALA A 115 -5.09 -18.22 11.09
C ALA A 115 -4.95 -16.69 11.12
N GLY A 116 -5.79 -16.00 11.91
CA GLY A 116 -5.68 -14.55 12.13
C GLY A 116 -4.31 -14.13 12.67
N THR A 117 -3.76 -14.88 13.62
CA THR A 117 -2.42 -14.61 14.18
C THR A 117 -1.32 -14.78 13.12
N MET A 118 -1.38 -15.85 12.33
CA MET A 118 -0.44 -16.08 11.22
C MET A 118 -0.52 -14.98 10.18
N MET A 119 -1.73 -14.52 9.86
CA MET A 119 -1.92 -13.39 8.95
C MET A 119 -1.24 -12.11 9.44
N VAL A 120 -1.38 -11.78 10.73
CA VAL A 120 -0.72 -10.61 11.33
C VAL A 120 0.80 -10.77 11.27
N PHE A 121 1.32 -11.98 11.54
CA PHE A 121 2.76 -12.26 11.41
C PHE A 121 3.28 -12.00 9.99
N PHE A 122 2.59 -12.48 8.96
CA PHE A 122 2.95 -12.23 7.56
C PHE A 122 2.81 -10.75 7.15
N LEU A 123 1.85 -10.05 7.73
CA LEU A 123 1.71 -8.62 7.53
C LEU A 123 2.93 -7.87 8.11
N LEU A 124 3.32 -8.19 9.34
CA LEU A 124 4.48 -7.60 10.01
C LEU A 124 5.79 -7.91 9.26
N SER A 125 5.98 -9.15 8.80
CA SER A 125 7.16 -9.50 8.01
C SER A 125 7.19 -8.74 6.68
N GLY A 126 6.04 -8.58 6.01
CA GLY A 126 5.91 -7.75 4.82
C GLY A 126 6.20 -6.27 5.08
N LEU A 127 5.83 -5.74 6.25
CA LEU A 127 6.17 -4.37 6.64
C LEU A 127 7.69 -4.22 6.82
N SER A 128 8.33 -5.15 7.54
CA SER A 128 9.79 -5.16 7.75
C SER A 128 10.55 -5.27 6.42
N LEU A 129 10.16 -6.21 5.55
CA LEU A 129 10.76 -6.35 4.22
C LEU A 129 10.53 -5.11 3.36
N GLY A 130 9.36 -4.47 3.47
CA GLY A 130 9.08 -3.21 2.79
C GLY A 130 10.00 -2.09 3.25
N ALA A 131 10.25 -1.95 4.55
CA ALA A 131 11.19 -0.98 5.09
C ALA A 131 12.63 -1.23 4.61
N CYS A 132 13.08 -2.49 4.59
CA CYS A 132 14.38 -2.85 4.00
C CYS A 132 14.43 -2.54 2.49
N GLY A 133 13.36 -2.83 1.75
CA GLY A 133 13.26 -2.55 0.32
C GLY A 133 13.26 -1.05 -0.01
N GLY A 134 12.93 -0.18 0.94
CA GLY A 134 13.05 1.27 0.79
C GLY A 134 14.48 1.72 0.45
N TRP A 135 15.50 0.99 0.91
CA TRP A 135 16.91 1.29 0.61
C TRP A 135 17.28 1.09 -0.86
N LEU A 136 16.52 0.28 -1.61
CA LEU A 136 16.78 0.06 -3.04
C LEU A 136 16.65 1.36 -3.86
N TRP A 137 15.86 2.32 -3.38
CA TRP A 137 15.68 3.63 -4.01
C TRP A 137 16.89 4.54 -3.90
N ILE A 138 17.88 4.23 -3.07
CA ILE A 138 19.15 4.99 -3.03
C ILE A 138 20.03 4.62 -4.24
N PHE A 139 19.81 3.43 -4.81
CA PHE A 139 20.57 2.91 -5.95
C PHE A 139 19.86 3.10 -7.30
N LEU A 140 18.60 3.57 -7.28
CA LEU A 140 17.75 3.86 -8.44
C LEU A 140 17.69 5.37 -8.64
#